data_AF-A0AAW9IH64-F1
#
_entry.id   AF-A0AAW9IH64-F1
#
_cell.length_a   1.000
_cell.length_b   1.000
_cell.length_c   1.000
_cell.angle_alpha   90.00
_cell.angle_beta   90.00
_cell.angle_gamma   90.00
#
_symmetry.space_group_name_H-M   'P 1'
#
loop_
_entity.id
_entity.type
_entity.pdbx_description
1 polymer ?
#
loop_
_entity_poly.entity_id
_entity_poly.type
_entity_poly.pdbx_seq_one_letter_code
_entity_poly.pdbx_strand_id
1 'polypeptide(L)'
;EIDAPEDLLEKIDECKKMIMEAVAETNEELLDKYFSEGELSDEEIYSGLIEGCASGDIAPVMCGSASKVIGMRCFLEDVVECFPSPKYSISQKAKNLKNNEEVFIDLNEDKPFSALVFKTIADPFVGKISLFRVITGKLSNEVTVVNSNKDKSEKLANIFFIRG
;
A
#
# COMPACT_ATOMS: atom_id res chain seq x y z
N GLU A 1 0.31 -25.16 -13.92
CA GLU A 1 -0.79 -25.32 -12.95
C GLU A 1 -1.41 -26.72 -13.11
N ILE A 2 -2.40 -27.05 -12.26
CA ILE A 2 -3.31 -28.18 -12.44
C ILE A 2 -4.66 -27.57 -12.85
N ASP A 3 -5.38 -28.20 -13.77
CA ASP A 3 -6.71 -27.72 -14.17
C ASP A 3 -7.68 -27.69 -12.98
N ALA A 4 -8.58 -26.72 -13.01
CA ALA A 4 -9.61 -26.59 -11.99
C ALA A 4 -10.53 -27.84 -12.00
N PRO A 5 -10.85 -28.41 -10.83
CA PRO A 5 -11.85 -29.47 -10.74
C PRO A 5 -13.18 -29.04 -11.35
N GLU A 6 -13.80 -29.89 -12.16
CA GLU A 6 -15.05 -29.57 -12.89
C GLU A 6 -16.19 -29.15 -11.95
N ASP A 7 -16.25 -29.74 -10.74
CA ASP A 7 -17.25 -29.45 -9.71
C ASP A 7 -17.08 -28.06 -9.07
N LEU A 8 -15.95 -27.40 -9.30
CA LEU A 8 -15.67 -26.05 -8.81
C LEU A 8 -15.83 -24.96 -9.88
N LEU A 9 -15.99 -25.32 -11.16
CA LEU A 9 -16.08 -24.34 -12.25
C LEU A 9 -17.22 -23.35 -12.05
N GLU A 10 -18.41 -23.83 -11.68
CA GLU A 10 -19.58 -22.97 -11.42
C GLU A 10 -19.33 -21.99 -10.26
N LYS A 11 -18.64 -22.43 -9.20
CA LYS A 11 -18.28 -21.57 -8.07
C LYS A 11 -17.22 -20.54 -8.42
N ILE A 12 -16.26 -20.92 -9.28
CA ILE A 12 -15.24 -19.99 -9.76
C ILE A 12 -15.91 -18.87 -10.55
N ASP A 13 -16.85 -19.21 -11.43
CA ASP A 13 -17.58 -18.23 -12.22
C ASP A 13 -18.47 -17.32 -11.35
N GLU A 14 -19.10 -17.86 -10.30
CA GLU A 14 -19.82 -17.07 -9.30
C GLU A 14 -18.89 -16.08 -8.58
N CYS A 15 -17.75 -16.53 -8.07
CA CYS A 15 -16.77 -15.66 -7.41
C CYS A 15 -16.21 -14.58 -8.35
N LYS A 16 -15.94 -14.92 -9.62
CA LYS A 16 -15.47 -13.95 -10.61
C LYS A 16 -16.50 -12.85 -10.84
N LYS A 17 -17.78 -13.20 -10.95
CA LYS A 17 -18.86 -12.20 -11.07
C LYS A 17 -18.94 -11.30 -9.85
N MET A 18 -18.88 -11.86 -8.64
CA MET A 18 -18.88 -11.07 -7.40
C MET A 18 -17.71 -10.08 -7.34
N ILE A 19 -16.51 -10.50 -7.77
CA ILE A 19 -15.35 -9.61 -7.85
C ILE A 19 -15.59 -8.50 -8.87
N MET A 20 -16.08 -8.85 -10.05
CA MET A 20 -16.34 -7.90 -11.13
C MET A 20 -17.41 -6.87 -10.76
N GLU A 21 -18.48 -7.30 -10.09
CA GLU A 21 -19.51 -6.42 -9.53
C GLU A 21 -18.92 -5.47 -8.49
N ALA A 22 -18.16 -5.98 -7.53
CA ALA A 22 -17.53 -5.16 -6.50
C ALA A 22 -16.57 -4.13 -7.08
N VAL A 23 -15.80 -4.49 -8.12
CA VAL A 23 -14.90 -3.57 -8.83
C VAL A 23 -15.70 -2.54 -9.64
N ALA A 24 -16.76 -2.96 -10.34
CA ALA A 24 -17.60 -2.05 -11.09
C ALA A 24 -18.21 -0.96 -10.19
N GLU A 25 -18.60 -1.29 -8.96
CA GLU A 25 -19.15 -0.34 -7.99
C GLU A 25 -18.16 0.74 -7.51
N THR A 26 -16.86 0.57 -7.71
CA THR A 26 -15.84 1.56 -7.29
C THR A 26 -15.73 2.78 -8.21
N ASN A 27 -16.22 2.69 -9.44
CA ASN A 27 -16.04 3.73 -10.46
C ASN A 27 -17.24 3.76 -11.42
N GLU A 28 -17.85 4.93 -11.60
CA GLU A 28 -19.00 5.11 -12.50
C GLU A 28 -18.74 4.63 -13.94
N GLU A 29 -17.52 4.82 -14.46
CA GLU A 29 -17.15 4.35 -15.80
C GLU A 29 -17.11 2.81 -15.89
N LEU A 30 -16.59 2.15 -14.85
CA LEU A 30 -16.56 0.68 -14.78
C LEU A 30 -17.97 0.11 -14.59
N LEU A 31 -18.82 0.80 -13.82
CA LEU A 31 -20.22 0.42 -13.62
C LEU A 31 -21.02 0.49 -14.92
N ASP A 32 -20.91 1.60 -15.65
CA ASP A 32 -21.60 1.79 -16.93
C ASP A 32 -21.14 0.77 -17.97
N LYS A 33 -19.83 0.46 -18.00
CA LYS A 33 -19.27 -0.59 -18.85
C LYS A 33 -19.80 -1.96 -18.49
N TYR A 34 -19.81 -2.31 -17.21
CA TYR A 34 -20.34 -3.60 -16.74
C TYR A 34 -21.82 -3.77 -17.09
N PHE A 35 -22.66 -2.73 -16.95
CA PHE A 35 -24.05 -2.79 -17.37
C PHE A 35 -24.26 -2.91 -18.88
N SER A 36 -23.34 -2.37 -19.68
CA SER A 36 -23.44 -2.36 -21.13
C SER A 36 -22.89 -3.64 -21.78
N GLU A 37 -21.73 -4.09 -21.33
CA GLU A 37 -20.96 -5.20 -21.93
C GLU A 37 -21.12 -6.50 -21.14
N GLY A 38 -21.49 -6.43 -19.84
CA GLY A 38 -21.63 -7.58 -18.96
C GLY A 38 -20.32 -8.15 -18.43
N GLU A 39 -19.18 -7.60 -18.85
CA GLU A 39 -17.85 -8.02 -18.42
C GLU A 39 -16.86 -6.85 -18.31
N LEU A 40 -15.84 -7.03 -17.48
CA LEU A 40 -14.67 -6.16 -17.38
C LEU A 40 -13.43 -6.95 -17.80
N SER A 41 -12.47 -6.29 -18.43
CA SER A 41 -11.17 -6.91 -18.73
C SER A 41 -10.36 -7.15 -17.45
N ASP A 42 -9.43 -8.11 -17.48
CA ASP A 42 -8.57 -8.40 -16.33
C ASP A 42 -7.81 -7.13 -15.86
N GLU A 43 -7.33 -6.32 -16.80
CA GLU A 43 -6.62 -5.06 -16.50
C GLU A 43 -7.50 -4.07 -15.73
N GLU A 44 -8.77 -3.96 -16.11
CA GLU A 44 -9.76 -3.10 -15.41
C GLU A 44 -10.09 -3.64 -14.03
N ILE A 45 -10.22 -4.96 -13.90
CA ILE A 45 -10.44 -5.61 -12.60
C ILE A 45 -9.28 -5.31 -11.66
N TYR A 46 -8.03 -5.53 -12.08
CA TYR A 46 -6.87 -5.26 -11.23
C TYR A 46 -6.73 -3.78 -10.88
N SER A 47 -6.95 -2.87 -11.85
CA SER A 47 -6.91 -1.44 -11.58
C SER A 47 -7.97 -1.02 -10.55
N GLY A 48 -9.21 -1.48 -10.73
CA GLY A 48 -10.30 -1.20 -9.79
C GLY A 48 -10.09 -1.83 -8.41
N LEU A 49 -9.50 -3.03 -8.33
CA LEU A 49 -9.08 -3.62 -7.06
C LEU A 49 -8.05 -2.74 -6.35
N ILE A 50 -7.01 -2.26 -7.04
CA ILE A 50 -5.98 -1.40 -6.46
C ILE A 50 -6.60 -0.10 -5.92
N GLU A 51 -7.48 0.54 -6.70
CA GLU A 51 -8.14 1.78 -6.33
C GLU A 51 -9.11 1.59 -5.16
N GLY A 52 -9.96 0.57 -5.22
CA GLY A 52 -10.87 0.21 -4.14
C GLY A 52 -10.13 -0.19 -2.84
N CYS A 53 -8.99 -0.86 -2.95
CA CYS A 53 -8.13 -1.13 -1.79
C CYS A 53 -7.49 0.14 -1.23
N ALA A 54 -7.13 1.09 -2.09
CA ALA A 54 -6.51 2.35 -1.69
C ALA A 54 -7.50 3.28 -0.96
N SER A 55 -8.75 3.34 -1.42
CA SER A 55 -9.83 4.09 -0.76
C SER A 55 -10.34 3.42 0.50
N GLY A 56 -10.23 2.09 0.56
CA GLY A 56 -10.75 1.26 1.65
C GLY A 56 -12.17 0.75 1.40
N ASP A 57 -12.68 0.89 0.17
CA ASP A 57 -14.00 0.39 -0.23
C ASP A 57 -13.98 -1.12 -0.54
N ILE A 58 -12.83 -1.64 -0.99
CA ILE A 58 -12.62 -3.07 -1.23
C ILE A 58 -11.59 -3.64 -0.24
N ALA A 59 -11.90 -4.81 0.32
CA ALA A 59 -10.97 -5.63 1.10
C ALA A 59 -10.87 -7.03 0.49
N PRO A 60 -9.79 -7.34 -0.25
CA PRO A 60 -9.59 -8.65 -0.86
C PRO A 60 -9.47 -9.77 0.19
N VAL A 61 -10.09 -10.91 -0.10
CA VAL A 61 -10.06 -12.09 0.78
C VAL A 61 -9.37 -13.25 0.07
N MET A 62 -8.29 -13.75 0.67
CA MET A 62 -7.51 -14.88 0.16
C MET A 62 -7.59 -16.07 1.12
N CYS A 63 -7.39 -17.28 0.59
CA CYS A 63 -7.37 -18.51 1.37
C CYS A 63 -5.99 -19.18 1.34
N GLY A 64 -5.58 -19.78 2.45
CA GLY A 64 -4.28 -20.44 2.54
C GLY A 64 -3.97 -20.97 3.94
N SER A 65 -2.79 -21.57 4.08
CA SER A 65 -2.27 -22.03 5.36
C SER A 65 -0.79 -21.69 5.47
N ALA A 66 -0.46 -20.70 6.30
CA ALA A 66 0.93 -20.28 6.51
C ALA A 66 1.79 -21.40 7.11
N SER A 67 1.26 -22.17 8.07
CA SER A 67 1.99 -23.27 8.73
C SER A 67 2.28 -24.45 7.80
N LYS A 68 1.43 -24.67 6.79
CA LYS A 68 1.63 -25.71 5.76
C LYS A 68 2.21 -25.15 4.46
N VAL A 69 2.47 -23.84 4.39
CA VAL A 69 2.96 -23.13 3.20
C VAL A 69 2.03 -23.32 1.99
N ILE A 70 0.72 -23.38 2.22
CA ILE A 70 -0.29 -23.52 1.15
C ILE A 70 -0.80 -22.13 0.77
N GLY A 71 -0.75 -21.80 -0.51
CA GLY A 71 -1.25 -20.52 -1.05
C GLY A 71 -0.32 -19.33 -0.83
N MET A 72 0.86 -19.51 -0.23
CA MET A 72 1.77 -18.39 0.08
C MET A 72 2.34 -17.72 -1.16
N ARG A 73 2.57 -18.48 -2.24
CA ARG A 73 3.00 -17.91 -3.51
C ARG A 73 1.91 -17.04 -4.13
N CYS A 74 0.70 -17.57 -4.27
CA CYS A 74 -0.45 -16.84 -4.78
C CYS A 74 -0.69 -15.57 -3.95
N PHE A 75 -0.65 -15.67 -2.63
CA PHE A 75 -0.76 -14.50 -1.75
C PHE A 75 0.28 -13.41 -2.06
N LEU A 76 1.55 -13.77 -2.28
CA LEU A 76 2.58 -12.79 -2.64
C LEU A 76 2.37 -12.19 -4.03
N GLU A 77 1.89 -12.98 -4.99
CA GLU A 77 1.50 -12.51 -6.32
C GLU A 77 0.30 -11.54 -6.22
N ASP A 78 -0.75 -11.90 -5.48
CA ASP A 78 -1.92 -11.05 -5.24
C ASP A 78 -1.57 -9.73 -4.51
N VAL A 79 -0.59 -9.75 -3.60
CA VAL A 79 -0.10 -8.53 -2.95
C VAL A 79 0.59 -7.59 -3.95
N VAL A 80 1.22 -8.12 -4.99
CA VAL A 80 1.83 -7.29 -6.04
C VAL A 80 0.76 -6.75 -6.99
N GLU A 81 -0.21 -7.57 -7.37
CA GLU A 81 -1.21 -7.22 -8.38
C GLU A 81 -2.38 -6.39 -7.84
N CYS A 82 -2.80 -6.61 -6.59
CA CYS A 82 -4.06 -6.04 -6.08
C CYS A 82 -3.88 -5.00 -4.97
N PHE A 83 -2.70 -4.88 -4.35
CA PHE A 83 -2.51 -3.94 -3.23
C PHE A 83 -1.90 -2.61 -3.68
N PRO A 84 -2.31 -1.49 -3.06
CA PRO A 84 -1.87 -0.17 -3.47
C PRO A 84 -0.39 0.07 -3.17
N SER A 85 0.34 0.48 -4.20
CA SER A 85 1.65 1.09 -4.02
C SER A 85 1.53 2.48 -3.38
N PRO A 86 2.63 3.06 -2.83
CA PRO A 86 2.60 4.41 -2.28
C PRO A 86 2.06 5.50 -3.22
N LYS A 87 2.05 5.27 -4.54
CA LYS A 87 1.43 6.15 -5.55
C LYS A 87 -0.06 6.40 -5.29
N TYR A 88 -0.78 5.40 -4.77
CA TYR A 88 -2.20 5.47 -4.46
C TYR A 88 -2.45 5.97 -3.02
N SER A 89 -1.42 6.45 -2.32
CA SER A 89 -1.60 6.99 -0.96
C SER A 89 -2.41 8.28 -1.00
N ILE A 90 -3.43 8.36 -0.15
CA ILE A 90 -4.12 9.62 0.14
C ILE A 90 -3.18 10.66 0.75
N SER A 91 -3.47 11.93 0.49
CA SER A 91 -2.71 13.06 1.04
C SER A 91 -2.65 12.98 2.56
N GLN A 92 -1.44 13.09 3.10
CA GLN A 92 -1.20 12.97 4.54
C GLN A 92 -1.43 14.32 5.22
N LYS A 93 -2.22 14.32 6.30
CA LYS A 93 -2.43 15.52 7.11
C LYS A 93 -1.15 15.86 7.88
N ALA A 94 -0.75 17.13 7.80
CA ALA A 94 0.43 17.67 8.49
C ALA A 94 0.13 19.08 9.04
N LYS A 95 1.07 19.61 9.81
CA LYS A 95 0.99 20.94 10.41
C LYS A 95 2.16 21.80 9.95
N ASN A 96 1.87 23.01 9.47
CA ASN A 96 2.90 23.97 9.13
C ASN A 96 3.50 24.57 10.40
N LEU A 97 4.81 24.43 10.58
CA LEU A 97 5.52 24.87 11.79
C LEU A 97 5.56 26.41 11.94
N LYS A 98 5.36 27.19 10.87
CA LYS A 98 5.44 28.66 10.92
C LYS A 98 4.16 29.30 11.43
N ASN A 99 3.00 28.80 11.00
CA ASN A 99 1.69 29.42 11.25
C ASN A 99 0.69 28.48 11.94
N ASN A 100 1.08 27.23 12.23
CA ASN A 100 0.25 26.20 12.85
C ASN A 100 -0.98 25.76 12.04
N GLU A 101 -1.06 26.12 10.76
CA GLU A 101 -2.16 25.69 9.89
C GLU A 101 -2.04 24.23 9.49
N GLU A 102 -3.20 23.61 9.27
CA GLU A 102 -3.29 22.26 8.73
C GLU A 102 -3.01 22.29 7.23
N VAL A 103 -2.13 21.39 6.78
CA VAL A 103 -1.77 21.24 5.37
C VAL A 103 -1.86 19.76 4.99
N PHE A 104 -2.16 19.49 3.73
CA PHE A 104 -2.16 18.14 3.18
C PHE A 104 -0.93 17.95 2.30
N ILE A 105 -0.24 16.83 2.47
CA ILE A 105 1.02 16.53 1.79
C ILE A 105 0.88 15.22 1.02
N ASP A 106 0.94 15.32 -0.31
CA ASP A 106 1.06 14.14 -1.16
C ASP A 106 2.49 13.62 -1.16
N LEU A 107 2.61 12.30 -1.24
CA LEU A 107 3.87 11.60 -1.38
C LEU A 107 4.48 12.00 -2.73
N ASN A 108 5.58 12.72 -2.68
CA ASN A 108 6.28 13.18 -3.87
C ASN A 108 7.77 13.26 -3.55
N GLU A 109 8.57 12.70 -4.44
CA GLU A 109 10.02 12.55 -4.29
C GLU A 109 10.83 13.83 -4.58
N ASP A 110 10.22 14.83 -5.23
CA ASP A 110 10.82 16.13 -5.55
C ASP A 110 10.55 17.18 -4.45
N LYS A 111 9.63 16.88 -3.52
CA LYS A 111 9.37 17.74 -2.36
C LYS A 111 10.53 17.65 -1.35
N PRO A 112 10.68 18.64 -0.44
CA PRO A 112 11.66 18.55 0.65
C PRO A 112 11.50 17.26 1.46
N PHE A 113 12.63 16.73 1.95
CA PHE A 113 12.63 15.48 2.72
C PHE A 113 11.75 15.59 3.98
N SER A 114 10.87 14.60 4.16
CA SER A 114 10.18 14.38 5.42
C SER A 114 10.02 12.89 5.71
N ALA A 115 10.07 12.54 6.98
CA ALA A 115 9.91 11.17 7.43
C ALA A 115 9.20 11.10 8.78
N LEU A 116 8.48 9.99 8.99
CA LEU A 116 7.81 9.67 10.23
C LEU A 116 8.54 8.51 10.91
N VAL A 117 9.13 8.77 12.09
CA VAL A 117 9.63 7.70 12.97
C VAL A 117 8.43 7.05 13.65
N PHE A 118 8.14 5.79 13.32
CA PHE A 118 6.99 5.07 13.88
C PHE A 118 7.39 4.08 14.98
N LYS A 119 8.67 3.70 15.06
CA LYS A 119 9.18 2.81 16.11
C LYS A 119 10.64 3.11 16.41
N THR A 120 11.04 2.99 17.68
CA THR A 120 12.46 3.03 18.08
C THR A 120 12.74 1.85 18.99
N ILE A 121 13.81 1.13 18.69
CA ILE A 121 14.24 -0.09 19.36
C ILE A 121 15.61 0.16 19.99
N ALA A 122 15.79 -0.30 21.23
CA ALA A 122 17.11 -0.36 21.85
C ALA A 122 17.73 -1.72 21.54
N ASP A 123 18.76 -1.73 20.70
CA ASP A 123 19.56 -2.88 20.36
C ASP A 123 20.84 -2.90 21.22
N PRO A 124 21.23 -4.06 21.79
CA PRO A 124 22.39 -4.16 22.67
C PRO A 124 23.74 -3.96 21.99
N PHE A 125 23.82 -4.09 20.65
CA PHE A 125 25.06 -3.96 19.88
C PHE A 125 25.14 -2.64 19.12
N VAL A 126 24.06 -2.26 18.42
CA VAL A 126 24.03 -1.07 17.55
C VAL A 126 23.46 0.16 18.25
N GLY A 127 22.95 0.01 19.48
CA GLY A 127 22.37 1.11 20.25
C GLY A 127 20.93 1.41 19.84
N LYS A 128 20.59 2.68 19.61
CA LYS A 128 19.21 3.08 19.27
C LYS A 128 18.96 2.97 17.77
N ILE A 129 18.01 2.11 17.38
CA ILE A 129 17.54 1.96 16.00
C ILE A 129 16.17 2.60 15.88
N SER A 130 16.04 3.65 15.08
CA SER A 130 14.75 4.28 14.76
C SER A 130 14.28 3.82 13.39
N LEU A 131 13.12 3.15 13.36
CA LEU A 131 12.42 2.78 12.13
C LEU A 131 11.56 3.96 11.70
N PHE A 132 11.67 4.33 10.44
CA PHE A 132 10.95 5.46 9.87
C PHE A 132 10.40 5.13 8.50
N ARG A 133 9.33 5.85 8.11
CA ARG A 133 8.78 5.87 6.76
C ARG A 133 9.09 7.23 6.15
N VAL A 134 9.67 7.23 4.95
CA VAL A 134 9.81 8.46 4.15
C VAL A 134 8.43 8.84 3.61
N ILE A 135 8.04 10.10 3.78
CA ILE A 135 6.76 10.64 3.31
C ILE A 135 6.98 11.49 2.05
N THR A 136 7.97 12.37 2.07
CA THR A 136 8.34 13.17 0.90
C THR A 136 9.84 13.25 0.71
N GLY A 137 10.25 13.58 -0.51
CA GLY A 137 11.64 13.79 -0.87
C GLY A 137 12.44 12.50 -0.92
N LYS A 138 13.76 12.68 -0.93
CA LYS A 138 14.75 11.62 -0.99
C LYS A 138 15.72 11.77 0.17
N LEU A 139 16.16 10.65 0.72
CA LEU A 139 17.19 10.61 1.75
C LEU A 139 18.47 10.03 1.15
N SER A 140 19.55 10.81 1.17
CA SER A 140 20.90 10.32 0.93
C SER A 140 21.62 10.03 2.24
N ASN A 141 22.80 9.42 2.17
CA ASN A 141 23.62 9.21 3.35
C ASN A 141 24.11 10.56 3.92
N GLU A 142 24.27 10.62 5.25
CA GLU A 142 24.85 11.75 5.99
C GLU A 142 24.08 13.08 5.95
N VAL A 143 22.75 13.02 5.99
CA VAL A 143 21.91 14.22 6.05
C VAL A 143 21.67 14.67 7.50
N THR A 144 21.78 15.98 7.75
CA THR A 144 21.27 16.59 8.98
C THR A 144 19.82 17.00 8.76
N VAL A 145 18.93 16.48 9.58
CA VAL A 145 17.48 16.75 9.51
C VAL A 145 17.02 17.45 10.77
N VAL A 146 15.87 18.12 10.71
CA VAL A 146 15.26 18.73 11.89
C VAL A 146 14.17 17.82 12.42
N ASN A 147 14.28 17.46 13.70
CA ASN A 147 13.19 16.83 14.43
C ASN A 147 12.16 17.90 14.82
N SER A 148 11.10 18.02 14.03
CA SER A 148 10.03 19.00 14.22
C SER A 148 9.32 18.91 15.57
N ASN A 149 9.30 17.74 16.21
CA ASN A 149 8.66 17.55 17.52
C ASN A 149 9.54 18.00 18.70
N LYS A 150 10.85 18.09 18.49
CA LYS A 150 11.83 18.45 19.54
C LYS A 150 12.55 19.77 19.27
N ASP A 151 12.33 20.35 18.09
CA ASP A 151 13.04 21.51 17.57
C ASP A 151 14.56 21.35 17.67
N LYS A 152 15.06 20.19 17.22
CA LYS A 152 16.49 19.82 17.29
C LYS A 152 16.99 19.29 15.96
N SER A 153 18.19 19.70 15.59
CA SER A 153 18.92 19.09 14.49
C SER A 153 19.42 17.71 14.91
N GLU A 154 19.11 16.69 14.10
CA GLU A 154 19.54 15.32 14.26
C GLU A 154 20.39 14.95 13.05
N LYS A 155 21.59 14.40 13.27
CA LYS A 155 22.41 13.86 12.19
C LYS A 155 21.99 12.41 11.95
N LEU A 156 21.45 12.11 10.78
CA LEU A 156 21.17 10.75 10.38
C LEU A 156 22.50 10.06 10.08
N ALA A 157 22.82 9.04 10.87
CA ALA A 157 24.00 8.22 10.71
C ALA A 157 23.78 7.21 9.56
N ASN A 158 24.16 5.95 9.78
CA ASN A 158 24.00 4.89 8.80
C ASN A 158 22.52 4.52 8.60
N ILE A 159 22.11 4.36 7.35
CA ILE A 159 20.79 3.86 6.96
C ILE A 159 20.89 2.35 6.77
N PHE A 160 19.94 1.62 7.36
CA PHE A 160 19.90 0.16 7.29
C PHE A 160 18.55 -0.31 6.78
N PHE A 161 18.54 -1.45 6.09
CA PHE A 161 17.34 -2.20 5.76
C PHE A 161 17.26 -3.43 6.68
N ILE A 162 16.16 -3.55 7.42
CA ILE A 162 15.89 -4.76 8.21
C ILE A 162 15.52 -5.87 7.23
N ARG A 163 16.16 -7.03 7.38
CA ARG A 163 15.81 -8.26 6.66
C ARG A 163 15.12 -9.21 7.63
N GLY A 164 14.06 -9.86 7.16
CA GLY A 164 13.35 -10.92 7.89
C GLY A 164 14.16 -12.20 7.97
#